data_AF-A0A6G0EE43-F1
#
_entry.id   AF-A0A6G0EE43-F1
#
_cell.length_a   1.000
_cell.length_b   1.000
_cell.length_c   1.000
_cell.angle_alpha   90.00
_cell.angle_beta   90.00
_cell.angle_gamma   90.00
#
_symmetry.space_group_name_H-M   'P 1'
#
loop_
_entity.id
_entity.type
_entity.pdbx_description
1 polymer ?
#
loop_
_entity_poly.entity_id
_entity_poly.type
_entity_poly.pdbx_seq_one_letter_code
_entity_poly.pdbx_strand_id
1 'polypeptide(L)' 'MRLAALVPPLIVVAGGIYTYSRPMKMRSFVSAQAWEEKPQTAKRRHRERAQNWGLGLIAFGLFWLLAALVP' A
#
# COMPACT_ATOMS: atom_id res chain seq x y z
N MET A 1 -0.89 21.18 -19.05
CA MET A 1 -1.85 21.08 -17.91
C MET A 1 -2.30 19.64 -17.62
N ARG A 2 -2.53 18.75 -18.61
CA ARG A 2 -2.92 17.34 -18.35
C ARG A 2 -1.84 16.46 -17.70
N LEU A 3 -0.55 16.64 -18.02
CA LEU A 3 0.53 15.85 -17.42
C LEU A 3 0.62 16.01 -15.90
N ALA A 4 0.42 17.24 -15.39
CA ALA A 4 0.48 17.51 -13.97
C ALA A 4 -0.64 16.78 -13.18
N ALA A 5 -1.79 16.54 -13.82
CA ALA A 5 -2.89 15.77 -13.24
C ALA A 5 -2.60 14.26 -13.13
N LEU A 6 -1.62 13.74 -13.88
CA LEU A 6 -1.19 12.34 -13.80
C LEU A 6 -0.14 12.11 -12.71
N VAL A 7 0.50 13.16 -12.20
CA VAL A 7 1.53 13.04 -11.16
C VAL A 7 0.96 12.47 -9.85
N PRO A 8 -0.17 12.98 -9.30
CA PRO A 8 -0.75 12.41 -8.09
C PRO A 8 -1.08 10.91 -8.17
N PRO A 9 -1.80 10.39 -9.18
CA PRO A 9 -2.10 8.96 -9.24
C PRO A 9 -0.84 8.11 -9.42
N LEU A 10 0.17 8.58 -10.15
CA LEU A 10 1.46 7.87 -10.27
C LEU A 10 2.19 7.77 -8.93
N ILE A 11 2.19 8.84 -8.12
CA ILE A 11 2.77 8.82 -6.76
C ILE A 11 2.03 7.80 -5.88
N VAL A 12 0.70 7.75 -5.97
CA VAL A 12 -0.12 6.80 -5.22
C VAL A 12 0.22 5.36 -5.62
N VAL A 13 0.31 5.06 -6.92
CA VAL A 13 0.70 3.73 -7.41
C VAL A 13 2.10 3.37 -6.92
N ALA A 14 3.08 4.28 -7.06
CA ALA A 14 4.44 4.07 -6.59
C ALA A 14 4.51 3.81 -5.07
N GLY A 15 3.73 4.55 -4.27
CA GLY A 15 3.58 4.34 -2.83
C GLY A 15 2.97 2.97 -2.50
N GLY A 16 1.97 2.53 -3.27
CA GLY A 16 1.38 1.20 -3.15
C GLY A 16 2.38 0.08 -3.48
N ILE A 17 3.17 0.23 -4.55
CA ILE A 17 4.24 -0.71 -4.93
C ILE A 17 5.31 -0.79 -3.84
N TYR A 18 5.75 0.36 -3.32
CA TYR A 18 6.72 0.39 -2.21
C TYR A 18 6.20 -0.34 -0.98
N THR A 19 4.94 -0.10 -0.63
CA THR A 19 4.26 -0.73 0.50
C THR A 19 4.14 -2.25 0.32
N TYR A 20 3.75 -2.69 -0.88
CA TYR A 20 3.60 -4.11 -1.22
C TYR A 20 4.94 -4.86 -1.21
N SER A 21 6.00 -4.23 -1.74
CA SER A 21 7.35 -4.81 -1.82
C SER A 21 8.11 -4.77 -0.49
N ARG A 22 7.82 -3.79 0.37
CA ARG A 22 8.49 -3.61 1.68
C ARG A 22 7.50 -3.56 2.84
N PRO A 23 6.67 -4.61 3.04
CA PRO A 23 5.62 -4.60 4.06
C PRO A 23 6.16 -4.44 5.49
N MET A 24 7.40 -4.89 5.74
CA MET A 24 8.05 -4.78 7.06
C MET A 24 8.61 -3.39 7.37
N LYS A 25 8.70 -2.49 6.39
CA LYS A 25 9.10 -1.08 6.63
C LYS A 25 7.92 -0.19 6.98
N MET A 26 6.69 -0.70 6.89
CA MET A 26 5.50 0.02 7.33
C MET A 26 5.34 -0.03 8.85
N ARG A 27 4.69 1.00 9.40
CA ARG A 27 4.26 1.03 10.80
C ARG A 27 3.45 -0.25 11.11
N SER A 28 3.75 -0.90 12.24
CA SER A 28 3.07 -2.13 12.64
C SER A 28 1.55 -1.94 12.68
N PHE A 29 0.82 -2.79 11.97
CA PHE A 29 -0.64 -2.88 12.03
C PHE A 29 -1.13 -3.92 13.06
N VAL A 30 -0.19 -4.57 13.76
CA VAL A 30 -0.43 -5.61 14.75
C VAL A 30 -0.10 -5.07 16.14
N SER A 31 -0.90 -5.45 17.15
CA SER A 31 -0.74 -5.00 18.53
C SER A 31 0.60 -5.45 19.12
N ALA A 32 1.14 -4.67 20.06
CA ALA A 32 2.38 -4.99 20.75
C ALA A 32 2.32 -6.37 21.46
N GLN A 33 1.19 -6.66 22.11
CA GLN A 33 0.95 -7.95 22.76
C GLN A 33 1.07 -9.14 21.80
N ALA A 34 0.56 -9.02 20.56
CA ALA A 34 0.66 -10.10 19.58
C ALA A 34 2.11 -10.32 19.09
N TRP A 35 2.94 -9.27 19.10
CA TRP A 35 4.38 -9.39 18.82
C TRP A 35 5.14 -10.12 19.94
N GLU A 36 4.74 -9.93 21.19
CA GLU A 36 5.34 -10.62 22.35
C GLU A 36 4.89 -12.07 22.46
N GLU A 37 3.59 -12.35 22.38
CA GLU A 37 3.05 -13.70 22.58
C GLU A 37 3.28 -14.62 21.38
N LYS A 38 3.15 -14.10 20.15
CA LYS A 38 3.15 -14.90 18.91
C LYS A 38 3.87 -14.17 17.77
N PRO A 39 5.20 -13.96 17.87
CA PRO A 39 5.97 -13.15 16.92
C PRO A 39 5.90 -13.65 15.47
N GLN A 40 5.90 -14.97 15.27
CA GLN A 40 5.77 -15.60 13.95
C GLN A 40 4.43 -15.25 13.28
N THR A 41 3.34 -15.34 14.04
CA THR A 41 1.98 -15.04 13.56
C THR A 41 1.78 -13.54 13.36
N ALA A 42 2.31 -12.72 14.26
CA ALA A 42 2.27 -11.26 14.14
C ALA A 42 3.00 -10.79 12.87
N LYS A 43 4.19 -11.33 12.61
CA LYS A 43 4.96 -11.04 11.39
C LYS A 43 4.18 -11.42 10.13
N ARG A 44 3.56 -12.61 10.10
CA ARG A 44 2.75 -13.04 8.95
C ARG A 44 1.55 -12.12 8.73
N ARG A 45 0.76 -11.85 9.78
CA ARG A 45 -0.41 -10.96 9.70
C ARG A 45 -0.04 -9.53 9.30
N HIS A 46 1.05 -8.99 9.85
CA HIS A 46 1.55 -7.67 9.46
C HIS A 46 1.93 -7.63 7.98
N ARG A 47 2.62 -8.68 7.49
CA ARG A 47 3.00 -8.80 6.08
C ARG A 47 1.77 -8.82 5.17
N GLU A 48 0.82 -9.69 5.46
CA GLU A 48 -0.41 -9.84 4.68
C GLU A 48 -1.22 -8.54 4.67
N ARG A 49 -1.37 -7.89 5.83
CA ARG A 49 -2.11 -6.63 5.94
C ARG A 49 -1.45 -5.51 5.15
N ALA A 50 -0.13 -5.36 5.27
CA ALA A 50 0.62 -4.36 4.52
C ALA A 50 0.60 -4.63 3.01
N GLN A 51 0.68 -5.89 2.58
CA GLN A 51 0.53 -6.25 1.17
C GLN A 51 -0.87 -5.94 0.64
N ASN A 52 -1.92 -6.28 1.38
CA ASN A 52 -3.30 -5.94 1.00
C ASN A 52 -3.51 -4.43 0.90
N TRP A 53 -2.93 -3.66 1.84
CA TRP A 53 -2.93 -2.20 1.76
C TRP A 53 -2.18 -1.67 0.53
N GLY A 54 -1.00 -2.22 0.25
CA GLY A 54 -0.23 -1.87 -0.95
C GLY A 54 -1.00 -2.14 -2.24
N LEU A 55 -1.64 -3.31 -2.34
CA LEU A 55 -2.53 -3.67 -3.46
C LEU A 55 -3.71 -2.71 -3.59
N GLY A 56 -4.36 -2.34 -2.48
CA GLY A 56 -5.44 -1.37 -2.46
C GLY A 56 -5.00 0.00 -3.00
N LEU A 57 -3.83 0.48 -2.58
CA LEU A 57 -3.26 1.74 -3.08
C LEU A 57 -2.92 1.66 -4.57
N ILE A 58 -2.35 0.55 -5.04
CA ILE A 58 -2.08 0.34 -6.48
C ILE A 58 -3.39 0.39 -7.26
N ALA A 59 -4.40 -0.37 -6.84
CA ALA A 59 -5.69 -0.43 -7.50
C ALA A 59 -6.38 0.96 -7.53
N PHE A 60 -6.36 1.68 -6.41
CA PHE A 60 -6.91 3.02 -6.32
C PHE A 60 -6.16 4.02 -7.23
N GLY A 61 -4.83 3.98 -7.21
CA GLY A 61 -4.00 4.85 -8.06
C GLY A 61 -4.21 4.57 -9.55
N LEU A 62 -4.34 3.30 -9.95
CA LEU A 62 -4.67 2.91 -11.33
C LEU A 62 -6.07 3.35 -11.73
N PHE A 63 -7.07 3.16 -10.86
CA PHE A 63 -8.43 3.62 -11.09
C PHE A 63 -8.48 5.13 -11.30
N TRP A 64 -7.79 5.90 -10.45
CA TRP A 64 -7.69 7.35 -10.58
C TRP A 64 -6.96 7.75 -11.87
N LEU A 65 -5.87 7.06 -12.22
CA LEU A 65 -5.16 7.31 -13.47
C LEU A 65 -6.07 7.10 -14.69
N LEU A 66 -6.87 6.04 -14.71
CA LEU A 66 -7.86 5.77 -15.75
C LEU A 66 -8.95 6.84 -15.79
N ALA A 67 -9.48 7.25 -14.65
CA ALA A 67 -10.48 8.31 -14.56
C ALA A 67 -9.95 9.69 -15.01
N ALA A 68 -8.65 9.94 -14.87
CA ALA A 68 -8.01 11.16 -15.38
C ALA A 68 -7.71 11.12 -16.89
N LEU A 69 -7.65 9.91 -17.48
CA LEU A 69 -7.41 9.67 -18.90
C LEU A 69 -8.71 9.67 -19.72
N VAL A 70 -9.83 9.26 -19.12
CA VAL A 70 -11.16 9.31 -19.73
C VAL A 70 -11.78 10.69 -19.43
N PRO A 71 -12.04 11.54 -20.46
CA PRO A 71 -12.58 12.88 -20.28
C PRO A 71 -14.04 12.89 -19.81
#